data_AF-A0A832SVU7-F1
#
_entry.id   AF-A0A832SVU7-F1
#
_cell.length_a   1.000
_cell.length_b   1.000
_cell.length_c   1.000
_cell.angle_alpha   90.00
_cell.angle_beta   90.00
_cell.angle_gamma   90.00
#
_symmetry.space_group_name_H-M   'P 1'
#
loop_
_entity.id
_entity.type
_entity.pdbx_description
1 polymer ?
#
loop_
_entity_poly.entity_id
_entity_poly.type
_entity_poly.pdbx_seq_one_letter_code
_entity_poly.pdbx_strand_id
1 'polypeptide(L)' 'RISLDISMVELEKRVIPITIRRVLPNGDYQNIPIDYFE' A
#
# COMPACT_ATOMS: atom_id res chain seq x y z
N ARG A 1 13.13 14.51 -7.44
CA ARG A 1 11.78 15.08 -7.28
C ARG A 1 10.74 14.31 -8.12
N ILE A 2 11.06 13.98 -9.38
CA ILE A 2 10.18 13.21 -10.30
C ILE A 2 9.65 11.88 -9.73
N SER A 3 10.46 11.11 -8.99
CA SER A 3 10.06 9.78 -8.50
C SER A 3 8.89 9.82 -7.52
N LEU A 4 8.81 10.82 -6.64
CA LEU A 4 7.74 10.90 -5.66
C LEU A 4 6.43 11.31 -6.35
N ASP A 5 6.52 12.25 -7.30
CA ASP A 5 5.37 12.70 -8.09
C ASP A 5 4.76 11.54 -8.90
N ILE A 6 5.59 10.68 -9.51
CA ILE A 6 5.13 9.47 -10.22
C ILE A 6 4.44 8.51 -9.23
N SER A 7 5.08 8.24 -8.08
CA SER A 7 4.51 7.36 -7.07
C SER A 7 3.17 7.87 -6.51
N MET A 8 2.98 9.18 -6.38
CA MET A 8 1.69 9.73 -5.95
C MET A 8 0.59 9.48 -7.00
N VAL A 9 0.89 9.71 -8.28
CA VAL A 9 -0.07 9.44 -9.38
C VAL A 9 -0.38 7.96 -9.50
N GLU A 10 0.62 7.09 -9.35
CA GLU A 10 0.43 5.64 -9.42
C GLU A 10 -0.34 5.10 -8.19
N LEU A 11 -0.14 5.70 -7.02
CA LEU A 11 -0.90 5.38 -5.80
C LEU A 11 -2.37 5.79 -5.95
N GLU A 12 -2.63 7.02 -6.45
CA GLU A 12 -3.99 7.50 -6.75
C GLU A 12 -4.70 6.60 -7.77
N LYS A 13 -3.97 6.10 -8.77
CA LYS A 13 -4.49 5.17 -9.78
C LYS A 13 -4.56 3.71 -9.30
N ARG A 14 -4.08 3.40 -8.09
CA ARG A 14 -3.97 2.05 -7.51
C ARG A 14 -3.27 1.04 -8.45
N VAL A 15 -2.26 1.50 -9.19
CA VAL A 15 -1.48 0.63 -10.10
C VAL A 15 -0.18 0.13 -9.46
N ILE A 16 0.22 0.69 -8.31
CA ILE A 16 1.41 0.20 -7.61
C ILE A 16 1.07 -1.10 -6.88
N PRO A 17 1.76 -2.21 -7.18
CA PRO A 17 1.55 -3.48 -6.49
C PRO A 17 2.16 -3.43 -5.07
N ILE A 18 1.45 -2.82 -4.13
CA ILE A 18 1.84 -2.73 -2.71
C ILE A 18 0.92 -3.61 -1.85
N THR A 19 1.54 -4.34 -0.92
CA THR A 19 0.85 -5.07 0.14
C THR A 19 1.26 -4.50 1.49
N ILE A 20 0.27 -4.08 2.28
CA ILE A 20 0.47 -3.53 3.63
C ILE A 20 0.49 -4.68 4.63
N ARG A 21 1.59 -4.82 5.37
CA ARG A 21 1.67 -5.76 6.50
C ARG A 21 1.22 -5.07 7.79
N ARG A 22 0.05 -5.44 8.30
CA ARG A 22 -0.46 -4.97 9.60
C ARG A 22 -0.10 -5.95 10.69
N VAL A 23 0.67 -5.48 11.68
CA VAL A 23 0.97 -6.24 12.90
C VAL A 23 -0.22 -6.15 13.84
N LEU A 24 -0.73 -7.29 14.28
CA LEU A 24 -1.80 -7.37 15.25
C LEU A 24 -1.23 -7.33 16.68
N PRO A 25 -2.02 -6.89 17.69
CA PRO A 25 -1.57 -6.85 19.07
C PRO A 25 -1.18 -8.22 19.66
N ASN A 26 -1.64 -9.31 19.05
CA ASN A 26 -1.27 -10.68 19.41
C ASN A 26 0.07 -11.15 18.81
N GLY A 27 0.74 -10.30 18.00
CA GLY A 27 2.01 -10.62 17.35
C GLY A 27 1.89 -11.24 15.95
N ASP A 28 0.66 -11.52 15.48
CA ASP A 28 0.42 -12.00 14.12
C ASP A 28 0.49 -10.86 13.10
N TYR A 29 0.54 -11.23 11.82
CA TYR A 29 0.57 -10.29 10.71
C TYR A 29 -0.54 -10.59 9.70
N GLN A 30 -1.20 -9.53 9.25
CA GLN A 30 -2.12 -9.58 8.12
C GLN A 30 -1.48 -8.85 6.94
N ASN A 31 -1.46 -9.49 5.77
CA ASN A 31 -1.00 -8.87 4.53
C ASN A 31 -2.24 -8.42 3.75
N ILE A 32 -2.45 -7.11 3.66
CA ILE A 32 -3.63 -6.51 3.02
C ILE A 32 -3.16 -5.80 1.74
N PRO A 33 -3.57 -6.24 0.55
CA PRO A 33 -3.29 -5.53 -0.70
C PRO A 33 -3.85 -4.11 -0.65
N ILE A 34 -3.17 -3.14 -1.27
CA ILE A 34 -3.63 -1.74 -1.33
C ILE A 34 -5.02 -1.60 -1.96
N ASP A 35 -5.38 -2.53 -2.85
CA ASP A 35 -6.68 -2.59 -3.55
C ASP A 35 -7.90 -2.71 -2.62
N TYR A 36 -7.68 -3.14 -1.36
CA TYR A 36 -8.74 -3.26 -0.35
C TYR A 36 -9.10 -1.94 0.34
N PHE A 37 -8.30 -0.89 0.14
CA PHE A 37 -8.51 0.42 0.76
C PHE A 37 -9.20 1.37 -0.24
N GLU A 38 -10.33 1.96 0.17
CA GLU A 38 -11.04 3.00 -0.57
C GLU A 38 -10.35 4.37 -0.45
#